data_AF-A0A1W4XFE6-F1
#
_entry.id   AF-A0A1W4XFE6-F1
#
_cell.length_a   1.000
_cell.length_b   1.000
_cell.length_c   1.000
_cell.angle_alpha   90.00
_cell.angle_beta   90.00
_cell.angle_gamma   90.00
#
_symmetry.space_group_name_H-M   'P 1'
#
loop_
_entity.id
_entity.type
_entity.pdbx_description
1 polymer ?
#
loop_
_entity_poly.entity_id
_entity_poly.type
_entity_poly.pdbx_seq_one_letter_code
_entity_poly.pdbx_strand_id
1 'polypeptide(L)'
;SYAFGDKKSYTAYLKDYMKKLVAKLEEKAPDQVDVFKTNMNKVMKDILGRFKDLQFFTGESMDVDGMVALLEYREIDGESVPVLMFFKHGLEEEKF
;
A
#
# COMPACT_ATOMS: atom_id res chain seq x y z
N SER A 1 9.95 -11.28 6.25
CA SER A 1 9.41 -12.30 5.33
C SER A 1 8.55 -11.59 4.30
N TYR A 2 8.59 -11.99 3.03
CA TYR A 2 7.71 -11.39 2.02
C TYR A 2 6.26 -11.76 2.32
N ALA A 3 5.38 -10.76 2.38
CA ALA A 3 3.99 -10.95 2.77
C ALA A 3 3.17 -11.73 1.72
N PHE A 4 3.53 -11.65 0.44
CA PHE A 4 2.78 -12.26 -0.66
C PHE A 4 3.71 -12.97 -1.64
N GLY A 5 3.33 -14.19 -2.03
CA GLY A 5 4.03 -15.00 -3.03
C GLY A 5 3.42 -14.94 -4.43
N ASP A 6 2.20 -14.43 -4.58
CA ASP A 6 1.51 -14.38 -5.85
C ASP A 6 0.61 -13.15 -5.99
N LYS A 7 0.39 -12.72 -7.24
CA LYS A 7 -0.39 -11.52 -7.55
C LYS A 7 -1.86 -11.64 -7.13
N LYS A 8 -2.42 -12.86 -7.09
CA LYS A 8 -3.83 -13.09 -6.76
C LYS A 8 -4.07 -12.89 -5.27
N SER A 9 -3.23 -13.44 -4.40
CA SER A 9 -3.30 -13.22 -2.95
C SER A 9 -3.14 -11.76 -2.59
N TYR A 10 -2.15 -11.07 -3.19
CA TYR A 10 -2.00 -9.62 -2.99
C TYR A 10 -3.20 -8.81 -3.49
N THR A 11 -3.78 -9.18 -4.64
CA THR A 11 -4.99 -8.50 -5.15
C THR A 11 -6.18 -8.67 -4.21
N ALA A 12 -6.34 -9.84 -3.59
CA ALA A 12 -7.40 -10.07 -2.61
C ALA A 12 -7.20 -9.22 -1.35
N TYR A 13 -5.99 -9.27 -0.77
CA TYR A 13 -5.59 -8.42 0.35
C TYR A 13 -5.86 -6.94 0.07
N LEU A 14 -5.38 -6.43 -1.07
CA LEU A 14 -5.48 -5.00 -1.38
C LEU A 14 -6.94 -4.54 -1.49
N LYS A 15 -7.82 -5.40 -2.01
CA LYS A 15 -9.27 -5.12 -2.05
C LYS A 15 -9.88 -5.03 -0.66
N ASP A 16 -9.52 -5.92 0.25
CA ASP A 16 -10.08 -5.92 1.60
C ASP A 16 -9.50 -4.79 2.45
N TYR A 17 -8.20 -4.50 2.30
CA TYR A 17 -7.56 -3.33 2.90
C TYR A 17 -8.20 -2.02 2.45
N MET A 18 -8.48 -1.86 1.15
CA MET A 18 -9.21 -0.68 0.65
C MET A 18 -10.59 -0.51 1.28
N LYS A 19 -11.37 -1.60 1.45
CA LYS A 19 -12.70 -1.51 2.08
C LYS A 19 -12.59 -1.03 3.52
N LYS A 20 -11.65 -1.59 4.30
CA LYS A 20 -11.40 -1.16 5.68
C LYS A 20 -10.99 0.31 5.74
N LEU A 21 -10.18 0.76 4.78
CA LEU A 21 -9.71 2.14 4.75
C LEU A 21 -10.80 3.13 4.34
N VAL A 22 -11.65 2.77 3.37
CA VAL A 22 -12.82 3.56 2.98
C VAL A 22 -13.76 3.74 4.17
N ALA A 23 -14.07 2.67 4.92
CA ALA A 23 -14.92 2.76 6.11
C ALA A 23 -14.34 3.73 7.15
N LYS A 24 -13.03 3.67 7.41
CA LYS A 24 -12.36 4.63 8.31
C LYS A 24 -12.38 6.06 7.78
N LEU A 25 -12.22 6.26 6.47
CA LEU A 25 -12.28 7.59 5.86
C LEU A 25 -13.70 8.16 5.90
N GLU A 26 -14.73 7.35 5.69
CA GLU A 26 -16.13 7.77 5.81
C GLU A 26 -16.46 8.30 7.22
N GLU A 27 -15.82 7.75 8.26
CA GLU A 27 -15.96 8.22 9.64
C GLU A 27 -15.13 9.47 9.96
N LYS A 28 -13.86 9.52 9.52
CA LYS A 28 -12.90 10.56 9.94
C LYS A 28 -12.75 11.74 8.98
N ALA A 29 -12.85 11.49 7.67
CA ALA A 29 -12.58 12.45 6.61
C ALA A 29 -13.40 12.10 5.34
N PRO A 30 -14.74 12.22 5.39
CA PRO A 30 -15.62 11.74 4.33
C PRO A 30 -15.39 12.44 2.98
N ASP A 31 -14.87 13.67 2.99
CA ASP A 31 -14.47 14.43 1.81
C ASP A 31 -13.29 13.80 1.05
N GLN A 32 -12.48 12.98 1.71
CA GLN A 32 -11.32 12.31 1.10
C GLN A 32 -11.69 10.98 0.43
N VAL A 33 -12.90 10.46 0.66
CA VAL A 33 -13.31 9.11 0.19
C VAL A 33 -13.28 8.99 -1.33
N ASP A 34 -13.80 9.98 -2.05
CA ASP A 34 -13.86 9.95 -3.51
C ASP A 34 -12.48 10.13 -4.15
N VAL A 35 -11.66 10.99 -3.56
CA VAL A 35 -10.26 11.20 -3.96
C VAL A 35 -9.47 9.90 -3.76
N PHE A 36 -9.66 9.23 -2.61
CA PHE A 36 -9.05 7.94 -2.31
C PHE A 36 -9.46 6.87 -3.32
N LYS A 37 -10.77 6.67 -3.55
CA LYS A 37 -11.28 5.67 -4.49
C LYS A 37 -10.75 5.88 -5.91
N THR A 38 -10.70 7.14 -6.37
CA THR A 38 -10.19 7.49 -7.71
C THR A 38 -8.70 7.19 -7.85
N ASN A 39 -7.89 7.62 -6.88
CA ASN A 39 -6.44 7.44 -6.94
C ASN A 39 -6.05 5.99 -6.73
N MET A 40 -6.75 5.26 -5.86
CA MET A 40 -6.42 3.88 -5.57
C MET A 40 -6.60 2.96 -6.77
N ASN A 41 -7.61 3.19 -7.61
CA ASN A 41 -7.78 2.42 -8.85
C ASN A 41 -6.57 2.56 -9.81
N LYS A 42 -5.92 3.74 -9.85
CA LYS A 42 -4.72 3.96 -10.65
C LYS A 42 -3.52 3.26 -10.04
N VAL A 43 -3.31 3.46 -8.73
CA VAL A 43 -2.21 2.90 -7.96
C VAL A 43 -2.26 1.36 -7.95
N MET A 44 -3.45 0.77 -7.79
CA MET A 44 -3.64 -0.68 -7.89
C MET A 44 -3.13 -1.24 -9.22
N LYS A 45 -3.51 -0.62 -10.34
CA LYS A 45 -3.10 -1.11 -11.67
C LYS A 45 -1.58 -1.05 -11.84
N ASP A 46 -0.97 0.03 -11.37
CA ASP A 46 0.47 0.22 -11.42
C ASP A 46 1.23 -0.81 -10.58
N ILE A 47 0.88 -0.94 -9.29
CA ILE A 47 1.49 -1.93 -8.38
C ILE A 47 1.33 -3.34 -8.92
N LEU A 48 0.13 -3.69 -9.41
CA LEU A 48 -0.13 -5.00 -9.99
C LEU A 48 0.67 -5.22 -11.27
N GLY A 49 0.91 -4.18 -12.07
CA GLY A 49 1.78 -4.23 -13.25
C GLY A 49 3.23 -4.55 -12.89
N ARG A 50 3.73 -3.97 -11.80
CA ARG A 50 5.12 -4.09 -11.33
C ARG A 50 5.30 -5.10 -10.19
N PHE A 51 4.32 -5.97 -9.95
CA PHE A 51 4.29 -6.90 -8.80
C PHE A 51 5.58 -7.71 -8.61
N LYS A 52 6.23 -8.12 -9.70
CA LYS A 52 7.47 -8.92 -9.65
C LYS A 52 8.70 -8.12 -9.22
N ASP A 53 8.67 -6.81 -9.41
CA ASP A 53 9.76 -5.89 -9.09
C ASP A 53 9.60 -5.32 -7.67
N LEU A 54 8.42 -5.53 -7.07
CA LEU A 54 8.07 -5.08 -5.74
C LEU A 54 8.30 -6.15 -4.69
N GLN A 55 8.80 -5.71 -3.54
CA GLN A 55 8.93 -6.49 -2.34
C GLN A 55 7.88 -6.06 -1.31
N PHE A 56 7.20 -7.02 -0.69
CA PHE A 56 6.06 -6.77 0.19
C PHE A 56 6.42 -7.06 1.65
N PHE A 57 6.27 -6.06 2.53
CA PHE A 57 6.62 -6.15 3.95
C PHE A 57 5.40 -5.87 4.84
N THR A 58 5.28 -6.62 5.93
CA THR A 58 4.35 -6.31 7.03
C THR A 58 5.07 -5.59 8.16
N GLY A 59 4.32 -4.85 8.98
CA GLY A 59 4.85 -4.25 10.21
C GLY A 59 5.21 -5.30 11.28
N GLU A 60 5.68 -4.85 12.43
CA GLU A 60 6.15 -5.72 13.53
C GLU A 60 5.08 -6.69 14.03
N SER A 61 3.81 -6.31 13.97
CA SER A 61 2.68 -7.16 14.34
C SER A 61 2.47 -8.34 13.38
N MET A 62 3.16 -8.35 12.24
CA MET A 62 3.00 -9.30 11.13
C MET A 62 1.55 -9.43 10.65
N ASP A 63 0.74 -8.40 10.91
CA ASP A 63 -0.68 -8.39 10.56
C ASP A 63 -0.85 -8.21 9.06
N VAL A 64 -1.21 -9.31 8.39
CA VAL A 64 -1.51 -9.33 6.95
C VAL A 64 -2.83 -8.63 6.62
N ASP A 65 -3.67 -8.36 7.62
CA ASP A 65 -4.89 -7.59 7.50
C ASP A 65 -4.66 -6.07 7.64
N GLY A 66 -3.46 -5.70 8.11
CA GLY A 66 -2.98 -4.34 8.30
C GLY A 66 -2.35 -3.74 7.03
N MET A 67 -1.53 -2.70 7.19
CA MET A 67 -0.84 -2.07 6.05
C MET A 67 0.39 -2.86 5.63
N VAL A 68 0.51 -3.09 4.31
CA VAL A 68 1.69 -3.70 3.69
C VAL A 68 2.52 -2.61 3.03
N ALA A 69 3.80 -2.53 3.41
CA ALA A 69 4.77 -1.64 2.79
C ALA A 69 5.32 -2.26 1.51
N LEU A 70 5.54 -1.41 0.51
CA LEU A 70 6.07 -1.80 -0.79
C LEU A 70 7.49 -1.26 -0.89
N LEU A 71 8.47 -2.14 -1.11
CA LEU A 71 9.84 -1.75 -1.41
C LEU A 71 10.10 -2.00 -2.89
N GLU A 72 10.70 -1.02 -3.55
CA GLU A 72 11.28 -1.17 -4.88
C GLU A 72 12.68 -0.57 -4.91
N TYR A 73 13.53 -1.07 -5.80
CA TYR A 73 14.83 -0.47 -6.07
C TYR A 73 14.70 0.41 -7.31
N ARG A 74 15.04 1.70 -7.16
CA ARG A 74 15.04 2.66 -8.26
C ARG A 74 16.47 3.07 -8.56
N GLU A 75 16.82 3.15 -9.83
CA GLU A 75 18.07 3.75 -10.26
C GLU A 75 17.95 5.28 -10.20
N ILE A 76 18.69 5.90 -9.28
CA ILE A 76 18.76 7.35 -9.09
C ILE A 76 20.23 7.72 -9.16
N ASP A 77 20.60 8.59 -10.11
CA ASP A 77 21.98 9.02 -10.33
C ASP A 77 22.99 7.87 -10.56
N GLY A 78 22.52 6.76 -11.12
CA GLY A 78 23.34 5.56 -11.38
C GLY A 78 23.54 4.65 -10.17
N GLU A 79 22.86 4.93 -9.06
CA GLU A 79 22.84 4.10 -7.86
C GLU A 79 21.48 3.45 -7.64
N SER A 80 21.49 2.21 -7.14
CA SER A 80 20.28 1.47 -6.81
C SER A 80 19.79 1.87 -5.42
N VAL A 81 18.74 2.69 -5.37
CA VAL A 81 18.19 3.26 -4.15
C VAL A 81 16.92 2.50 -3.74
N PRO A 82 16.86 1.93 -2.51
CA PRO A 82 15.65 1.32 -2.00
C PRO A 82 14.61 2.39 -1.63
N VAL A 83 13.42 2.30 -2.22
CA VAL A 83 12.29 3.20 -1.97
C VAL A 83 11.17 2.42 -1.32
N LEU A 84 10.86 2.75 -0.06
CA LEU A 84 9.67 2.26 0.62
C LEU A 84 8.48 3.17 0.37
N MET A 85 7.36 2.57 -0.02
CA MET A 85 6.10 3.24 -0.29
C MET A 85 5.02 2.74 0.67
N PHE A 86 4.23 3.70 1.18
CA PHE A 86 3.14 3.47 2.12
C PHE A 86 1.87 4.17 1.66
N PHE A 87 0.71 3.64 2.05
CA PHE A 87 -0.57 4.29 1.78
C PHE A 87 -0.81 5.41 2.78
N LYS A 88 -0.69 6.67 2.33
CA LYS A 88 -0.88 7.88 3.18
C LYS A 88 -2.15 7.83 4.04
N HIS A 89 -3.29 7.46 3.46
CA HIS A 89 -4.57 7.42 4.18
C HIS A 89 -4.63 6.34 5.27
N GLY A 90 -3.72 5.37 5.25
CA GLY A 90 -3.56 4.33 6.25
C GLY A 90 -2.55 4.67 7.36
N LEU A 91 -2.00 5.88 7.35
CA LEU A 91 -1.06 6.38 8.35
C LEU A 91 -1.70 7.51 9.16
N GLU A 92 -1.32 7.58 10.43
CA GLU A 92 -1.60 8.72 11.31
C GLU A 92 -0.26 9.41 11.62
N GLU A 93 -0.25 10.74 11.57
CA GLU A 93 0.94 11.54 11.87
C GLU A 93 1.01 11.80 13.38
N GLU A 94 2.15 11.50 13.99
CA GLU A 94 2.43 11.79 15.40
C GLU A 94 3.70 12.64 15.49
N LYS A 95 3.65 13.72 16.28
CA LYS A 95 4.80 14.57 16.56
C LYS A 95 5.28 14.31 17.98
N PHE A 96 6.54 13.87 18.09
CA PHE A 96 7.27 13.72 19.35
C PHE A 96 7.96 15.02 19.77
#